data_AF-A0A972VXR1-F1
#
_entry.id   AF-A0A972VXR1-F1
#
_cell.length_a   1.000
_cell.length_b   1.000
_cell.length_c   1.000
_cell.angle_alpha   90.00
_cell.angle_beta   90.00
_cell.angle_gamma   90.00
#
_symmetry.space_group_name_H-M   'P 1'
#
loop_
_entity.id
_entity.type
_entity.pdbx_description
1 polymer ?
#
loop_
_entity_poly.entity_id
_entity_poly.type
_entity_poly.pdbx_seq_one_letter_code
_entity_poly.pdbx_strand_id
1 'polypeptide(L)'
;RYTDADRVRLTLIQRGKRIGMSLQESQAIIEMYDPAQGNVEQLERLLDNVSERKQQLHAQMQDLKQMLTELDDVEKRCQQALNIVNKKEDN
;
A
#
# COMPACT_ATOMS: atom_id res chain seq x y z
N ARG A 1 -18.55 20.08 21.15
CA ARG A 1 -18.64 18.64 21.51
C ARG A 1 -18.91 17.89 20.21
N TYR A 2 -18.16 16.84 19.90
CA TYR A 2 -18.42 16.03 18.70
C TYR A 2 -19.64 15.13 18.91
N THR A 3 -20.48 15.03 17.89
CA THR A 3 -21.64 14.14 17.85
C THR A 3 -21.23 12.71 17.50
N ASP A 4 -22.12 11.74 17.69
CA ASP A 4 -21.85 10.36 17.28
C ASP A 4 -21.70 10.23 15.76
N ALA A 5 -22.41 11.05 14.98
CA ALA A 5 -22.24 11.16 13.54
C ALA A 5 -20.83 11.63 13.15
N ASP A 6 -20.28 12.63 13.86
CA ASP A 6 -18.92 13.11 13.62
C ASP A 6 -17.87 12.02 13.88
N ARG A 7 -18.08 11.18 14.90
CA ARG A 7 -17.19 10.05 15.22
C ARG A 7 -17.22 8.98 14.15
N VAL A 8 -18.41 8.65 13.62
CA VAL A 8 -18.55 7.70 12.51
C VAL A 8 -17.86 8.25 11.27
N ARG A 9 -18.08 9.52 10.91
CA ARG A 9 -17.42 10.18 9.78
C ARG A 9 -15.90 10.16 9.90
N LEU A 10 -15.36 10.50 11.07
CA LEU A 10 -13.92 10.46 11.33
C LEU A 10 -13.37 9.03 11.20
N THR A 11 -14.10 8.02 11.68
CA THR A 11 -13.70 6.62 11.56
C THR A 11 -13.65 6.18 10.09
N LEU A 12 -14.61 6.60 9.28
CA LEU A 12 -14.65 6.31 7.84
C LEU A 12 -13.51 7.00 7.09
N ILE A 13 -13.21 8.26 7.42
CA ILE A 13 -12.05 8.99 6.87
C ILE A 13 -10.74 8.27 7.21
N GLN A 14 -10.59 7.82 8.46
CA GLN A 14 -9.40 7.06 8.88
C GLN A 14 -9.27 5.72 8.16
N ARG A 15 -10.38 5.05 7.82
CA ARG A 15 -10.37 3.83 7.01
C ARG A 15 -9.94 4.11 5.58
N GLY A 16 -10.45 5.16 4.95
CA GLY A 16 -10.02 5.61 3.62
C GLY A 16 -8.52 5.88 3.57
N LYS A 17 -7.98 6.59 4.58
CA LYS A 17 -6.54 6.80 4.71
C LYS A 17 -5.74 5.49 4.80
N ARG A 18 -6.26 4.51 5.56
CA ARG A 18 -5.59 3.22 5.77
C ARG A 18 -5.50 2.38 4.48
N ILE A 19 -6.44 2.56 3.57
CA ILE A 19 -6.42 1.92 2.25
C ILE A 19 -5.73 2.76 1.17
N GLY A 20 -5.04 3.84 1.55
CA GLY A 20 -4.20 4.63 0.64
C GLY A 20 -4.86 5.85 0.01
N MET A 21 -6.08 6.21 0.41
CA MET A 21 -6.70 7.47 -0.01
C MET A 21 -6.17 8.65 0.82
N SER A 22 -6.21 9.86 0.27
CA SER A 22 -6.01 11.08 1.04
C SER A 22 -7.21 11.35 1.97
N LEU A 23 -7.02 12.23 2.96
CA LEU A 23 -8.09 12.67 3.85
C LEU A 23 -9.20 13.39 3.07
N GLN A 24 -8.83 14.18 2.06
CA GLN A 24 -9.77 14.94 1.22
C GLN A 24 -10.61 14.02 0.34
N GLU A 25 -10.00 13.02 -0.31
CA GLU A 25 -10.73 12.02 -1.10
C GLU A 25 -11.68 11.21 -0.22
N SER A 26 -11.21 10.78 0.95
CA SER A 26 -12.04 10.04 1.90
C SER A 26 -13.24 10.85 2.34
N GLN A 27 -13.05 12.14 2.61
CA GLN A 27 -14.12 13.07 2.96
C GLN A 27 -15.11 13.25 1.80
N ALA A 28 -14.62 13.46 0.57
CA ALA A 28 -15.46 13.65 -0.61
C ALA A 28 -16.36 12.44 -0.90
N ILE A 29 -15.83 11.22 -0.80
CA ILE A 29 -16.63 9.99 -0.99
C ILE A 29 -17.71 9.86 0.09
N ILE A 30 -17.42 10.21 1.34
CA ILE A 30 -18.41 10.17 2.42
C ILE A 30 -19.49 11.25 2.22
N GLU A 31 -19.13 12.41 1.67
CA GLU A 31 -20.07 13.50 1.37
C GLU A 31 -21.05 13.16 0.23
N MET A 32 -20.67 12.26 -0.67
CA MET A 32 -21.54 11.77 -1.75
C MET A 32 -22.61 10.79 -1.27
N TYR A 33 -22.55 10.34 -0.01
CA TYR A 33 -23.52 9.39 0.52
C TYR A 33 -24.87 10.05 0.81
N ASP A 34 -25.90 9.57 0.13
CA ASP A 34 -27.30 9.89 0.36
C ASP A 34 -28.10 8.58 0.63
N PRO A 35 -28.62 8.37 1.84
CA PRO A 35 -29.37 7.16 2.18
C PRO A 35 -30.71 7.03 1.44
N ALA A 36 -31.21 8.10 0.81
CA ALA A 36 -32.44 8.08 0.01
C ALA A 36 -32.19 7.67 -1.45
N GLN A 37 -30.93 7.53 -1.87
CA GLN A 37 -30.53 7.22 -3.24
C GLN A 37 -29.64 5.97 -3.33
N GLY A 38 -29.43 5.49 -4.55
CA GLY A 38 -28.61 4.29 -4.82
C GLY A 38 -27.10 4.47 -4.64
N ASN A 39 -26.60 5.70 -4.46
CA ASN A 39 -25.17 6.02 -4.26
C ASN A 39 -24.23 5.48 -5.35
N VAL A 40 -24.70 5.34 -6.59
CA VAL A 40 -23.94 4.71 -7.69
C VAL A 40 -22.61 5.44 -7.94
N GLU A 41 -22.63 6.78 -8.09
CA GLU A 41 -21.41 7.57 -8.33
C GLU A 41 -20.40 7.45 -7.18
N GLN A 42 -20.88 7.42 -5.93
CA GLN A 42 -20.04 7.24 -4.74
C GLN A 42 -19.33 5.89 -4.77
N LEU A 43 -20.04 4.82 -5.16
CA LEU A 43 -19.51 3.46 -5.25
C LEU A 43 -18.52 3.32 -6.42
N GLU A 44 -18.82 3.90 -7.59
CA GLU A 44 -17.93 3.91 -8.74
C GLU A 44 -16.60 4.59 -8.41
N ARG A 45 -16.65 5.79 -7.82
CA ARG A 45 -15.43 6.50 -7.37
C ARG A 45 -14.64 5.69 -6.34
N LEU A 46 -15.31 5.03 -5.40
CA LEU A 46 -14.63 4.19 -4.42
C LEU A 46 -13.96 2.97 -5.07
N LEU A 47 -14.63 2.34 -6.05
CA LEU A 47 -14.07 1.22 -6.80
C LEU A 47 -12.84 1.63 -7.60
N ASP A 48 -12.88 2.77 -8.27
CA ASP A 48 -11.75 3.30 -9.05
C ASP A 48 -10.52 3.53 -8.15
N ASN A 49 -10.71 4.21 -7.01
CA ASN A 49 -9.65 4.43 -6.03
C ASN A 49 -9.05 3.12 -5.51
N VAL A 50 -9.90 2.14 -5.18
CA VAL A 50 -9.43 0.83 -4.69
C VAL A 50 -8.68 0.08 -5.79
N SER A 51 -9.15 0.15 -7.03
CA SER A 51 -8.50 -0.50 -8.18
C SER A 51 -7.12 0.09 -8.45
N GLU A 52 -7.02 1.42 -8.52
CA GLU A 52 -5.76 2.13 -8.71
C GLU A 52 -4.76 1.78 -7.61
N ARG A 53 -5.21 1.80 -6.34
CA ARG A 53 -4.32 1.45 -5.23
C ARG A 53 -3.82 0.02 -5.31
N LYS A 54 -4.68 -0.95 -5.67
CA LYS A 54 -4.27 -2.34 -5.86
C LYS A 54 -3.21 -2.47 -6.95
N GLN A 55 -3.38 -1.76 -8.07
CA GLN A 55 -2.40 -1.76 -9.15
C GLN A 55 -1.04 -1.22 -8.69
N GLN A 56 -1.03 -0.08 -7.98
CA GLN A 56 0.19 0.50 -7.42
C GLN A 56 0.90 -0.46 -6.45
N LEU A 57 0.15 -1.10 -5.55
CA LEU A 57 0.71 -2.05 -4.59
C LEU A 57 1.27 -3.31 -5.27
N HIS A 58 0.60 -3.80 -6.32
CA HIS A 58 1.12 -4.92 -7.10
C HIS A 58 2.42 -4.57 -7.83
N ALA A 59 2.53 -3.37 -8.41
CA ALA A 59 3.76 -2.90 -9.02
C ALA A 59 4.89 -2.80 -7.99
N GLN A 60 4.64 -2.16 -6.84
CA GLN A 60 5.61 -2.09 -5.74
C GLN A 60 6.05 -3.48 -5.25
N MET A 61 5.14 -4.44 -5.17
CA MET A 61 5.48 -5.82 -4.80
C MET A 61 6.37 -6.50 -5.84
N GLN A 62 6.17 -6.24 -7.13
CA GLN A 62 7.03 -6.76 -8.20
C GLN A 62 8.44 -6.15 -8.10
N ASP A 63 8.54 -4.84 -7.90
CA ASP A 63 9.83 -4.15 -7.73
C ASP A 63 10.58 -4.67 -6.50
N LEU A 64 9.88 -4.85 -5.37
CA LEU A 64 10.46 -5.42 -4.15
C LEU A 64 10.98 -6.84 -4.37
N LYS A 65 10.27 -7.69 -5.12
CA LYS A 65 10.73 -9.04 -5.45
C LYS A 65 12.00 -9.02 -6.30
N GLN A 66 12.08 -8.11 -7.26
CA GLN A 66 13.27 -7.94 -8.08
C GLN A 66 14.47 -7.49 -7.24
N MET A 67 14.27 -6.50 -6.37
CA MET A 67 15.29 -6.00 -5.46
C MET A 67 15.80 -7.09 -4.51
N LEU A 68 14.91 -7.91 -3.94
CA LEU A 68 15.31 -9.05 -3.10
C LEU A 68 16.18 -10.06 -3.87
N THR A 69 15.83 -10.35 -5.13
CA THR A 69 16.63 -11.25 -5.98
C THR A 69 18.04 -10.70 -6.21
N GLU A 70 18.14 -9.40 -6.48
CA GLU A 70 19.45 -8.75 -6.66
C GLU A 70 20.29 -8.75 -5.38
N LEU A 71 19.65 -8.56 -4.22
CA LEU A 71 20.31 -8.65 -2.92
C LEU A 71 20.83 -10.07 -2.65
N ASP A 72 20.05 -11.11 -2.93
CA ASP A 72 20.48 -12.50 -2.79
C ASP A 72 21.72 -12.80 -3.65
N ASP A 73 21.77 -12.25 -4.86
CA ASP A 73 22.91 -12.45 -5.77
C ASP A 73 24.15 -11.66 -5.34
N VAL A 74 23.97 -10.48 -4.74
CA VAL A 74 25.07 -9.77 -4.08
C VAL A 74 25.59 -10.59 -2.89
N GLU A 75 24.70 -11.08 -2.02
CA GLU A 75 25.05 -11.87 -0.84
C GLU A 75 25.86 -13.12 -1.22
N LYS A 76 25.39 -13.89 -2.21
CA LYS A 76 26.11 -15.07 -2.72
C LYS A 76 27.52 -14.74 -3.19
N ARG A 77 27.70 -13.63 -3.92
CA ARG A 77 29.02 -13.19 -4.42
C ARG A 77 29.95 -12.83 -3.26
N CYS A 78 29.45 -12.11 -2.26
CA CYS A 78 30.21 -11.80 -1.05
C CYS A 78 30.65 -13.07 -0.33
N GLN A 79 29.74 -14.03 -0.13
CA GLN A 79 30.07 -15.31 0.52
C GLN A 79 31.11 -16.12 -0.26
N GLN A 80 30.99 -16.17 -1.59
CA GLN A 80 31.98 -16.82 -2.45
C GLN A 80 33.36 -16.16 -2.33
N ALA A 81 33.41 -14.83 -2.35
CA ALA A 81 34.66 -14.10 -2.20
C ALA A 81 35.32 -14.37 -0.84
N LEU A 82 34.55 -14.35 0.25
CA LEU A 82 35.04 -14.68 1.60
C LEU A 82 35.59 -16.11 1.67
N ASN A 83 34.89 -17.07 1.09
CA ASN A 83 35.35 -18.46 1.06
C ASN A 83 36.68 -18.63 0.32
N ILE A 84 36.92 -17.86 -0.75
CA ILE A 84 38.19 -17.87 -1.48
C ILE A 84 39.32 -17.28 -0.64
N VAL A 85 39.05 -16.20 0.09
CA VAL A 85 40.04 -15.57 0.98
C VAL A 85 40.45 -16.54 2.09
N ASN A 86 39.49 -17.13 2.80
CA ASN A 86 39.77 -18.04 3.91
C ASN A 86 40.58 -19.28 3.44
N LYS A 87 40.24 -19.84 2.27
CA LYS A 87 40.98 -20.98 1.69
C LYS A 87 42.43 -20.66 1.31
N LYS A 88 42.78 -19.39 1.09
CA LYS A 88 44.17 -18.98 0.82
C LYS A 88 44.98 -18.80 2.10
N GLU A 89 44.34 -18.57 3.24
CA GLU A 89 45.02 -18.43 4.53
C GLU A 89 45.34 -19.79 5.16
N ASP A 90 44.56 -20.83 4.82
CA ASP A 90 44.74 -22.20 5.32
C ASP A 90 45.77 -23.05 4.51
N ASN A 91 46.37 -22.49 3.45
CA ASN A 91 47.26 -23.19 2.50
C ASN A 91 48.66 -22.58 2.48
#